data_AF-A0A976LDH5-F1
#
_entry.id   AF-A0A976LDH5-F1
#
_cell.length_a   1.000
_cell.length_b   1.000
_cell.length_c   1.000
_cell.angle_alpha   90.00
_cell.angle_beta   90.00
_cell.angle_gamma   90.00
#
_symmetry.space_group_name_H-M   'P 1'
#
loop_
_entity.id
_entity.type
_entity.pdbx_description
1 polymer ?
#
loop_
_entity_poly.entity_id
_entity_poly.type
_entity_poly.pdbx_seq_one_letter_code
_entity_poly.pdbx_strand_id
1 'polypeptide(L)'
;MHHVRRLQNSAIVVIVISLSAIIGIVFVSCLKEDRSSSNALSTARNVSAPREVLGAGSCAGSGCHSSAVLGHEPWQSSFTVWSSRDRHAQAYRVLFKPLASRIVQALALHEEDQKLIPAHQNKACLGCHATAGSPNVSEAVGCESCHGAAGDWVVAHTRRDWITAGNTLGMVDLADPFACATQCSLCHVGGPPCEDGSLREVSHDLIAAGHPRLAFDLRSFKESEPPHWRDRFATAGENNFPQESDSPIDPVNEWALGRLGALRAYLDQMAMQSSASVVRSPLQSHAAGVWPEFTAFDCYGCHRLAISEFDHASAQPAQQASLGIPRLDPWHWSLLTVILAPNDGNALNDFRTTVEKEWWNRPDPKSLHACISSLESARSQVMMRMTKQSAGDLARAVIESADLTNWAEAVAVYAALNALVDRSAKTTLSSELCANRNQQLELLRKLLEFSGSSTLPFDAPDGTTIGLPESDSADLQEPLPRFDSPHTFDAQAVENVCDQIVALLETD
;
A
#
# COMPACT_ATOMS: atom_id res chain seq x y z
N MET A 1 24.47 -77.23 -34.12
CA MET A 1 23.71 -75.96 -34.21
C MET A 1 23.14 -75.54 -32.85
N HIS A 2 23.98 -75.21 -31.86
CA HIS A 2 23.48 -74.69 -30.57
C HIS A 2 24.37 -73.65 -29.86
N HIS A 3 25.47 -73.19 -30.47
CA HIS A 3 26.39 -72.24 -29.82
C HIS A 3 26.42 -70.81 -30.38
N VAL A 4 25.61 -70.48 -31.39
CA VAL A 4 25.62 -69.12 -32.00
C VAL A 4 24.51 -68.21 -31.46
N ARG A 5 23.46 -68.74 -30.81
CA ARG A 5 22.31 -67.93 -30.33
C ARG A 5 22.43 -67.33 -28.92
N ARG A 6 23.44 -67.68 -28.10
CA ARG A 6 23.61 -67.14 -26.74
C ARG A 6 24.46 -65.87 -26.63
N LEU A 7 25.24 -65.53 -27.66
CA LEU A 7 26.08 -64.32 -27.66
C LEU A 7 25.35 -63.05 -28.14
N GLN A 8 24.29 -63.19 -28.95
CA GLN A 8 23.52 -62.02 -29.42
C GLN A 8 22.62 -61.39 -28.35
N ASN A 9 22.07 -62.18 -27.42
CA ASN A 9 21.18 -61.63 -26.38
C ASN A 9 21.93 -60.93 -25.24
N SER A 10 23.20 -61.29 -24.99
CA SER A 10 24.00 -60.66 -23.93
C SER A 10 24.55 -59.29 -24.37
N ALA A 11 24.88 -59.13 -25.66
CA ALA A 11 25.33 -57.85 -26.21
C ALA A 11 24.21 -56.79 -26.24
N ILE A 12 22.97 -57.20 -26.53
CA ILE A 12 21.82 -56.29 -26.59
C ILE A 12 21.46 -55.76 -25.18
N VAL A 13 21.54 -56.61 -24.15
CA VAL A 13 21.24 -56.18 -22.76
C VAL A 13 22.30 -55.22 -22.20
N VAL A 14 23.59 -55.43 -22.52
CA VAL A 14 24.67 -54.51 -22.07
C VAL A 14 24.60 -53.16 -22.81
N ILE A 15 24.20 -53.14 -24.08
CA ILE A 15 24.02 -51.89 -24.84
C ILE A 15 22.82 -51.08 -24.32
N VAL A 16 21.71 -51.73 -23.94
CA VAL A 16 20.51 -51.05 -23.40
C VAL A 16 20.75 -50.47 -21.99
N ILE A 17 21.52 -51.16 -21.14
CA ILE A 17 21.88 -50.64 -19.81
C ILE A 17 22.87 -49.46 -19.92
N SER A 18 23.79 -49.51 -20.90
CA SER A 18 24.75 -48.44 -21.13
C SER A 18 24.11 -47.19 -21.75
N LEU A 19 23.14 -47.33 -22.66
CA LEU A 19 22.37 -46.18 -23.18
C LEU A 19 21.47 -45.55 -22.12
N SER A 20 20.90 -46.34 -21.21
CA SER A 20 20.07 -45.81 -20.11
C SER A 20 20.90 -45.03 -19.08
N ALA A 21 22.14 -45.45 -18.83
CA ALA A 21 23.08 -44.72 -17.97
C ALA A 21 23.60 -43.42 -18.63
N ILE A 22 23.82 -43.42 -19.96
CA ILE A 22 24.25 -42.22 -20.69
C ILE A 22 23.09 -41.20 -20.84
N ILE A 23 21.86 -41.66 -21.09
CA ILE A 23 20.68 -40.79 -21.09
C ILE A 23 20.42 -40.22 -19.69
N GLY A 24 20.64 -41.00 -18.63
CA GLY A 24 20.59 -40.52 -17.24
C GLY A 24 21.67 -39.47 -16.91
N ILE A 25 22.88 -39.62 -17.43
CA ILE A 25 23.98 -38.65 -17.21
C ILE A 25 23.79 -37.37 -18.03
N VAL A 26 23.20 -37.45 -19.23
CA VAL A 26 22.83 -36.27 -20.03
C VAL A 26 21.63 -35.54 -19.43
N PHE A 27 20.65 -36.25 -18.86
CA PHE A 27 19.52 -35.60 -18.15
C PHE A 27 19.94 -34.97 -16.81
N VAL A 28 20.88 -35.57 -16.08
CA VAL A 28 21.42 -34.98 -14.83
C VAL A 28 22.35 -33.79 -15.14
N SER A 29 23.01 -33.76 -16.30
CA SER A 29 23.85 -32.62 -16.70
C SER A 29 23.05 -31.44 -17.30
N CYS A 30 21.83 -31.67 -17.79
CA CYS A 30 20.87 -30.61 -18.15
C CYS A 30 20.01 -30.11 -16.98
N LEU A 31 20.12 -30.74 -15.80
CA LEU A 31 19.52 -30.26 -14.54
C LEU A 31 20.55 -29.61 -13.61
N LYS A 32 21.67 -29.12 -14.16
CA LYS A 32 22.33 -27.97 -13.58
C LYS A 32 21.45 -26.76 -13.88
N GLU A 33 20.45 -26.56 -13.02
CA GLU A 33 19.92 -25.22 -12.79
C GLU A 33 21.11 -24.30 -12.67
N ASP A 34 21.20 -23.35 -13.59
CA ASP A 34 21.97 -22.15 -13.38
C ASP A 34 21.55 -21.61 -12.02
N ARG A 35 22.44 -21.75 -11.02
CA ARG A 35 22.44 -20.89 -9.83
C ARG A 35 22.91 -19.49 -10.21
N SER A 36 22.45 -19.00 -11.35
CA SER A 36 22.24 -17.58 -11.58
C SER A 36 21.02 -17.25 -10.72
N SER A 37 21.23 -16.39 -9.74
CA SER A 37 20.21 -15.72 -8.94
C SER A 37 18.92 -15.48 -9.72
N SER A 38 17.98 -16.42 -9.67
CA SER A 38 16.59 -16.10 -9.93
C SER A 38 16.19 -15.22 -8.76
N ASN A 39 16.13 -13.91 -8.99
CA ASN A 39 15.37 -12.98 -8.17
C ASN A 39 13.92 -13.47 -8.22
N ALA A 40 13.59 -14.47 -7.41
CA ALA A 40 12.23 -14.90 -7.20
C ALA A 40 11.55 -13.70 -6.54
N LEU A 41 10.86 -12.91 -7.35
CA LEU A 41 10.02 -11.80 -6.89
C LEU A 41 9.12 -12.36 -5.80
N SER A 42 9.19 -11.74 -4.62
CA SER A 42 8.34 -12.11 -3.48
C SER A 42 6.88 -12.08 -3.97
N THR A 43 6.19 -13.22 -3.89
CA THR A 43 4.77 -13.28 -4.23
C THR A 43 4.00 -12.74 -3.04
N ALA A 44 3.08 -11.79 -3.30
CA ALA A 44 2.11 -11.38 -2.31
C ALA A 44 1.38 -12.63 -1.78
N ARG A 45 1.72 -13.02 -0.55
CA ARG A 45 1.18 -14.15 0.24
C ARG A 45 0.60 -15.31 -0.57
N ASN A 46 1.44 -16.20 -1.08
CA ASN A 46 1.04 -17.61 -1.25
C ASN A 46 1.37 -18.38 0.03
N VAL A 47 0.52 -18.24 1.05
CA VAL A 47 0.66 -18.96 2.31
C VAL A 47 -0.53 -19.90 2.51
N SER A 48 -0.26 -21.20 2.63
CA SER A 48 -1.23 -22.23 3.01
C SER A 48 -1.26 -22.46 4.52
N ALA A 49 -2.48 -22.68 5.05
CA ALA A 49 -2.89 -23.02 6.42
C ALA A 49 -2.68 -21.93 7.50
N PRO A 50 -3.61 -21.78 8.46
CA PRO A 50 -3.51 -20.79 9.52
C PRO A 50 -2.27 -21.07 10.38
N ARG A 51 -1.41 -20.06 10.51
CA ARG A 51 -0.21 -20.10 11.35
C ARG A 51 -0.48 -19.35 12.64
N GLU A 52 0.10 -19.85 13.73
CA GLU A 52 -0.11 -19.28 15.06
C GLU A 52 0.50 -17.88 15.15
N VAL A 53 -0.31 -16.91 15.59
CA VAL A 53 0.13 -15.57 15.98
C VAL A 53 0.50 -15.63 17.46
N LEU A 54 1.76 -15.32 17.78
CA LEU A 54 2.31 -15.49 19.13
C LEU A 54 2.13 -14.24 20.02
N GLY A 55 1.92 -13.07 19.41
CA GLY A 55 1.92 -11.77 20.06
C GLY A 55 3.29 -11.08 19.96
N ALA A 56 3.27 -9.75 20.04
CA ALA A 56 4.46 -8.91 19.88
C ALA A 56 5.54 -9.20 20.94
N GLY A 57 5.13 -9.63 22.14
CA GLY A 57 6.04 -10.06 23.20
C GLY A 57 6.99 -11.18 22.79
N SER A 58 6.63 -12.02 21.82
CA SER A 58 7.51 -13.08 21.30
C SER A 58 8.78 -12.55 20.61
N CYS A 59 8.77 -11.28 20.17
CA CYS A 59 9.92 -10.61 19.58
C CYS A 59 10.79 -9.88 20.64
N ALA A 60 10.28 -9.66 21.85
CA ALA A 60 10.80 -8.70 22.83
C ALA A 60 12.01 -9.19 23.66
N GLY A 61 12.80 -10.14 23.16
CA GLY A 61 14.02 -10.59 23.84
C GLY A 61 15.12 -9.52 23.81
N SER A 62 15.80 -9.27 24.93
CA SER A 62 16.85 -8.23 25.01
C SER A 62 18.07 -8.55 24.14
N GLY A 63 18.38 -9.84 23.94
CA GLY A 63 19.37 -10.30 22.97
C GLY A 63 18.85 -10.39 21.53
N CYS A 64 17.58 -10.07 21.31
CA CYS A 64 16.88 -10.12 20.03
C CYS A 64 16.50 -8.70 19.60
N HIS A 65 15.25 -8.26 19.79
CA HIS A 65 14.73 -7.00 19.28
C HIS A 65 14.40 -5.93 20.35
N SER A 66 14.59 -6.21 21.64
CA SER A 66 14.30 -5.24 22.73
C SER A 66 15.54 -4.62 23.40
N SER A 67 16.68 -4.62 22.71
CA SER A 67 17.84 -3.84 23.18
C SER A 67 17.51 -2.34 23.27
N ALA A 68 18.31 -1.61 24.04
CA ALA A 68 18.24 -0.15 24.05
C ALA A 68 18.58 0.41 22.66
N VAL A 69 17.99 1.55 22.29
CA VAL A 69 18.28 2.21 21.00
C VAL A 69 19.75 2.68 20.96
N LEU A 70 20.22 3.30 22.04
CA LEU A 70 21.59 3.77 22.12
C LEU A 70 22.56 2.61 22.37
N GLY A 71 23.61 2.53 21.55
CA GLY A 71 24.69 1.55 21.72
C GLY A 71 24.41 0.15 21.19
N HIS A 72 23.33 -0.03 20.41
CA HIS A 72 23.00 -1.30 19.76
C HIS A 72 22.70 -1.10 18.27
N GLU A 73 22.78 -2.18 17.50
CA GLU A 73 22.40 -2.16 16.09
C GLU A 73 20.89 -1.86 15.93
N PRO A 74 20.46 -1.16 14.87
CA PRO A 74 19.05 -0.77 14.68
C PRO A 74 18.06 -1.93 14.82
N TRP A 75 18.37 -3.08 14.23
CA TRP A 75 17.53 -4.27 14.29
C TRP A 75 17.37 -4.83 15.72
N GLN A 76 18.34 -4.62 16.61
CA GLN A 76 18.28 -5.11 17.99
C GLN A 76 17.34 -4.28 18.86
N SER A 77 17.04 -3.05 18.43
CA SER A 77 16.18 -2.13 19.16
C SER A 77 14.79 -2.00 18.53
N SER A 78 14.46 -2.82 17.53
CA SER A 78 13.26 -2.62 16.73
C SER A 78 11.96 -2.71 17.54
N PHE A 79 11.85 -3.66 18.47
CA PHE A 79 10.72 -3.76 19.39
C PHE A 79 10.67 -2.55 20.35
N THR A 80 11.82 -2.09 20.82
CA THR A 80 11.91 -0.91 21.69
C THR A 80 11.41 0.33 20.98
N VAL A 81 11.81 0.55 19.72
CA VAL A 81 11.33 1.68 18.91
C VAL A 81 9.85 1.54 18.62
N TRP A 82 9.39 0.36 18.18
CA TRP A 82 7.97 0.08 17.93
C TRP A 82 7.11 0.41 19.15
N SER A 83 7.41 -0.22 20.29
CA SER A 83 6.58 -0.10 21.50
C SER A 83 6.55 1.31 22.08
N SER A 84 7.58 2.13 21.87
CA SER A 84 7.71 3.45 22.50
C SER A 84 7.43 4.63 21.59
N ARG A 85 7.55 4.49 20.27
CA ARG A 85 7.49 5.62 19.32
C ARG A 85 6.55 5.39 18.14
N ASP A 86 6.27 4.15 17.78
CA ASP A 86 5.49 3.82 16.59
C ASP A 86 3.98 4.01 16.83
N ARG A 87 3.27 4.52 15.82
CA ARG A 87 1.82 4.76 15.92
C ARG A 87 1.01 3.47 15.90
N HIS A 88 1.50 2.41 15.26
CA HIS A 88 0.87 1.09 15.20
C HIS A 88 0.74 0.46 16.59
N ALA A 89 1.74 0.64 17.46
CA ALA A 89 1.67 0.21 18.87
C ALA A 89 0.59 0.96 19.69
N GLN A 90 0.04 2.05 19.16
CA GLN A 90 -1.00 2.86 19.78
C GLN A 90 -2.37 2.67 19.12
N ALA A 91 -2.45 1.92 18.02
CA ALA A 91 -3.65 1.84 17.17
C ALA A 91 -4.88 1.36 17.95
N TYR A 92 -4.76 0.41 18.87
CA TYR A 92 -5.89 -0.06 19.68
C TYR A 92 -6.43 1.03 20.62
N ARG A 93 -5.54 1.90 21.15
CA ARG A 93 -5.92 2.95 22.11
C ARG A 93 -6.82 4.00 21.48
N VAL A 94 -6.71 4.24 20.17
CA VAL A 94 -7.56 5.23 19.49
C VAL A 94 -9.04 4.83 19.48
N LEU A 95 -9.34 3.53 19.64
CA LEU A 95 -10.71 3.01 19.70
C LEU A 95 -11.44 3.35 21.00
N PHE A 96 -10.76 3.96 21.97
CA PHE A 96 -11.34 4.48 23.21
C PHE A 96 -11.57 6.00 23.17
N LYS A 97 -11.15 6.69 22.10
CA LYS A 97 -11.30 8.14 21.98
C LYS A 97 -12.75 8.54 21.62
N PRO A 98 -13.17 9.79 21.92
CA PRO A 98 -14.52 10.27 21.60
C PRO A 98 -14.92 10.10 20.13
N LEU A 99 -14.00 10.28 19.18
CA LEU A 99 -14.27 10.08 17.75
C LEU A 99 -14.74 8.64 17.46
N ALA A 100 -14.10 7.63 18.05
CA ALA A 100 -14.49 6.22 17.84
C ALA A 100 -15.90 5.94 18.36
N SER A 101 -16.27 6.51 19.52
CA SER A 101 -17.63 6.43 20.05
C SER A 101 -18.65 7.11 19.13
N ARG A 102 -18.32 8.28 18.56
CA ARG A 102 -19.19 8.98 17.61
C ARG A 102 -19.41 8.19 16.32
N ILE A 103 -18.34 7.59 15.76
CA ILE A 103 -18.44 6.74 14.58
C ILE A 103 -19.43 5.60 14.84
N VAL A 104 -19.25 4.85 15.93
CA VAL A 104 -20.13 3.71 16.27
C VAL A 104 -21.58 4.16 16.51
N GLN A 105 -21.80 5.34 17.13
CA GLN A 105 -23.15 5.89 17.31
C GLN A 105 -23.80 6.27 15.98
N ALA A 106 -23.09 6.99 15.10
CA ALA A 106 -23.61 7.42 13.80
C ALA A 106 -24.02 6.22 12.95
N LEU A 107 -23.20 5.18 12.97
CA LEU A 107 -23.49 3.92 12.30
C LEU A 107 -24.75 3.22 12.83
N ALA A 108 -24.98 3.24 14.15
CA ALA A 108 -26.16 2.61 14.76
C ALA A 108 -27.48 3.36 14.52
N LEU A 109 -27.45 4.62 14.08
CA LEU A 109 -28.67 5.39 13.75
C LEU A 109 -29.44 4.80 12.56
N HIS A 110 -28.78 3.97 11.74
CA HIS A 110 -29.34 3.46 10.50
C HIS A 110 -29.98 2.06 10.64
N GLU A 111 -30.00 1.46 11.84
CA GLU A 111 -30.58 0.12 12.06
C GLU A 111 -31.37 0.03 13.38
N GLU A 112 -32.71 -0.13 13.28
CA GLU A 112 -33.66 -0.02 14.40
C GLU A 112 -33.54 -1.07 15.52
N ASP A 113 -32.69 -2.11 15.40
CA ASP A 113 -32.59 -3.20 16.39
C ASP A 113 -31.14 -3.62 16.72
N GLN A 114 -30.14 -2.84 16.31
CA GLN A 114 -28.75 -3.24 16.52
C GLN A 114 -28.19 -2.91 17.90
N LYS A 115 -27.56 -3.91 18.50
CA LYS A 115 -26.73 -3.71 19.69
C LYS A 115 -25.50 -2.88 19.33
N LEU A 116 -25.37 -1.70 19.94
CA LEU A 116 -24.18 -0.88 19.85
C LEU A 116 -22.95 -1.65 20.37
N ILE A 117 -22.05 -2.08 19.48
CA ILE A 117 -20.78 -2.71 19.86
C ILE A 117 -19.69 -1.63 19.93
N PRO A 118 -19.09 -1.35 21.10
CA PRO A 118 -18.01 -0.37 21.22
C PRO A 118 -16.87 -0.65 20.24
N ALA A 119 -16.23 0.40 19.71
CA ALA A 119 -15.20 0.27 18.67
C ALA A 119 -14.07 -0.72 19.05
N HIS A 120 -13.60 -0.69 20.30
CA HIS A 120 -12.56 -1.58 20.82
C HIS A 120 -12.96 -3.06 20.95
N GLN A 121 -14.21 -3.40 20.66
CA GLN A 121 -14.76 -4.78 20.58
C GLN A 121 -15.35 -5.08 19.20
N ASN A 122 -15.41 -4.09 18.30
CA ASN A 122 -16.04 -4.22 17.00
C ASN A 122 -15.05 -4.82 16.00
N LYS A 123 -15.41 -5.95 15.39
CA LYS A 123 -14.58 -6.67 14.41
C LYS A 123 -14.23 -5.86 13.16
N ALA A 124 -15.06 -4.87 12.80
CA ALA A 124 -14.75 -3.94 11.70
C ALA A 124 -13.63 -2.95 12.08
N CYS A 125 -13.50 -2.59 13.36
CA CYS A 125 -12.44 -1.72 13.83
C CYS A 125 -11.16 -2.52 14.13
N LEU A 126 -11.30 -3.70 14.75
CA LEU A 126 -10.18 -4.52 15.20
C LEU A 126 -9.31 -5.06 14.07
N GLY A 127 -9.85 -5.26 12.87
CA GLY A 127 -9.07 -5.82 11.75
C GLY A 127 -7.89 -4.97 11.32
N CYS A 128 -7.97 -3.65 11.54
CA CYS A 128 -6.89 -2.69 11.26
C CYS A 128 -6.21 -2.13 12.51
N HIS A 129 -6.88 -2.12 13.67
CA HIS A 129 -6.37 -1.51 14.91
C HIS A 129 -5.76 -2.52 15.90
N ALA A 130 -5.76 -3.81 15.57
CA ALA A 130 -5.08 -4.84 16.31
C ALA A 130 -4.52 -5.92 15.39
N THR A 131 -3.52 -6.68 15.86
CA THR A 131 -3.06 -7.89 15.18
C THR A 131 -4.15 -8.96 15.30
N ALA A 132 -4.79 -9.28 14.17
CA ALA A 132 -5.80 -10.32 14.10
C ALA A 132 -5.24 -11.67 14.58
N GLY A 133 -6.04 -12.41 15.34
CA GLY A 133 -5.63 -13.68 15.95
C GLY A 133 -4.64 -13.56 17.12
N SER A 134 -4.17 -12.35 17.48
CA SER A 134 -3.28 -12.18 18.64
C SER A 134 -3.97 -12.58 19.95
N PRO A 135 -3.27 -13.27 20.88
CA PRO A 135 -3.81 -13.56 22.21
C PRO A 135 -4.04 -12.30 23.06
N ASN A 136 -3.45 -11.17 22.68
CA ASN A 136 -3.60 -9.90 23.38
C ASN A 136 -3.86 -8.73 22.42
N VAL A 137 -5.14 -8.41 22.23
CA VAL A 137 -5.59 -7.27 21.42
C VAL A 137 -5.00 -5.92 21.85
N SER A 138 -4.61 -5.77 23.13
CA SER A 138 -4.04 -4.52 23.64
C SER A 138 -2.62 -4.23 23.15
N GLU A 139 -1.94 -5.22 22.56
CA GLU A 139 -0.67 -5.02 21.84
C GLU A 139 -0.85 -4.25 20.52
N ALA A 140 -2.10 -3.97 20.12
CA ALA A 140 -2.44 -3.23 18.91
C ALA A 140 -1.84 -3.88 17.65
N VAL A 141 -1.37 -3.08 16.69
CA VAL A 141 -0.76 -3.56 15.46
C VAL A 141 0.72 -3.87 15.75
N GLY A 142 1.00 -5.14 16.02
CA GLY A 142 2.33 -5.66 16.36
C GLY A 142 3.14 -6.18 15.17
N CYS A 143 4.31 -6.73 15.48
CA CYS A 143 5.30 -7.20 14.50
C CYS A 143 4.70 -8.18 13.46
N GLU A 144 3.84 -9.08 13.91
CA GLU A 144 3.22 -10.13 13.09
C GLU A 144 2.14 -9.60 12.12
N SER A 145 1.63 -8.38 12.34
CA SER A 145 0.76 -7.71 11.36
C SER A 145 1.52 -7.38 10.07
N CYS A 146 2.83 -7.10 10.16
CA CYS A 146 3.67 -6.79 9.01
C CYS A 146 4.49 -8.01 8.57
N HIS A 147 5.15 -8.70 9.49
CA HIS A 147 6.02 -9.84 9.18
C HIS A 147 5.28 -11.16 8.97
N GLY A 148 3.96 -11.21 9.19
CA GLY A 148 3.19 -12.45 9.17
C GLY A 148 3.22 -13.18 10.51
N ALA A 149 2.34 -14.17 10.69
CA ALA A 149 2.24 -14.96 11.92
C ALA A 149 3.55 -15.73 12.20
N ALA A 150 4.09 -15.59 13.40
CA ALA A 150 5.45 -15.98 13.74
C ALA A 150 5.62 -17.45 14.16
N GLY A 151 4.53 -18.18 14.43
CA GLY A 151 4.58 -19.56 14.96
C GLY A 151 5.63 -20.45 14.28
N ASP A 152 5.67 -20.45 12.95
CA ASP A 152 6.58 -21.32 12.19
C ASP A 152 8.00 -20.74 12.00
N TRP A 153 8.18 -19.42 12.07
CA TRP A 153 9.46 -18.77 11.74
C TRP A 153 10.18 -18.09 12.92
N VAL A 154 9.54 -17.94 14.09
CA VAL A 154 10.13 -17.26 15.27
C VAL A 154 11.44 -17.91 15.73
N VAL A 155 11.57 -19.23 15.61
CA VAL A 155 12.82 -19.93 15.91
C VAL A 155 13.72 -20.00 14.67
N ALA A 156 13.14 -20.31 13.51
CA ALA A 156 13.90 -20.52 12.28
C ALA A 156 14.68 -19.28 11.83
N HIS A 157 14.13 -18.07 12.04
CA HIS A 157 14.79 -16.82 11.63
C HIS A 157 16.06 -16.49 12.41
N THR A 158 16.30 -17.18 13.54
CA THR A 158 17.53 -17.00 14.33
C THR A 158 18.74 -17.72 13.74
N ARG A 159 18.53 -18.58 12.73
CA ARG A 159 19.59 -19.37 12.11
C ARG A 159 20.45 -18.49 11.19
N ARG A 160 21.75 -18.80 11.12
CA ARG A 160 22.71 -18.06 10.27
C ARG A 160 22.40 -18.14 8.77
N ASP A 161 21.73 -19.20 8.34
CA ASP A 161 21.35 -19.46 6.95
C ASP A 161 19.94 -18.94 6.61
N TRP A 162 19.31 -18.17 7.50
CA TRP A 162 17.98 -17.61 7.25
C TRP A 162 18.00 -16.61 6.10
N ILE A 163 17.04 -16.77 5.19
CA ILE A 163 16.76 -15.85 4.09
C ILE A 163 15.26 -15.60 4.08
N THR A 164 14.85 -14.33 4.19
CA THR A 164 13.43 -13.95 4.19
C THR A 164 12.82 -14.10 2.80
N ALA A 165 13.52 -13.68 1.75
CA ALA A 165 13.05 -13.83 0.37
C ALA A 165 12.74 -15.30 0.03
N GLY A 166 11.50 -15.57 -0.38
CA GLY A 166 11.07 -16.92 -0.80
C GLY A 166 10.97 -17.95 0.32
N ASN A 167 11.02 -17.55 1.61
CA ASN A 167 10.80 -18.49 2.71
C ASN A 167 9.39 -19.09 2.66
N THR A 168 9.26 -20.35 3.06
CA THR A 168 7.98 -21.07 3.07
C THR A 168 7.28 -21.03 4.44
N LEU A 169 7.96 -20.52 5.47
CA LEU A 169 7.47 -20.49 6.86
C LEU A 169 6.52 -19.32 7.12
N GLY A 170 6.31 -18.43 6.15
CA GLY A 170 5.27 -17.40 6.20
C GLY A 170 5.75 -16.03 6.65
N MET A 171 7.06 -15.83 6.82
CA MET A 171 7.57 -14.49 7.08
C MET A 171 7.42 -13.64 5.81
N VAL A 172 6.88 -12.44 5.92
CA VAL A 172 6.75 -11.53 4.78
C VAL A 172 8.08 -10.81 4.55
N ASP A 173 8.57 -10.83 3.30
CA ASP A 173 9.76 -10.11 2.91
C ASP A 173 9.46 -8.62 2.70
N LEU A 174 9.58 -7.84 3.77
CA LEU A 174 9.35 -6.39 3.74
C LEU A 174 10.50 -5.60 3.09
N ALA A 175 11.61 -6.26 2.70
CA ALA A 175 12.66 -5.62 1.92
C ALA A 175 12.27 -5.45 0.44
N ASP A 176 11.36 -6.28 -0.08
CA ASP A 176 10.74 -6.10 -1.38
C ASP A 176 9.63 -5.01 -1.28
N PRO A 177 9.76 -3.85 -1.97
CA PRO A 177 8.81 -2.74 -1.80
C PRO A 177 7.39 -3.10 -2.26
N PHE A 178 7.24 -3.97 -3.26
CA PHE A 178 5.93 -4.40 -3.71
C PHE A 178 5.23 -5.25 -2.64
N ALA A 179 5.94 -6.22 -2.05
CA ALA A 179 5.44 -7.04 -0.94
C ALA A 179 5.17 -6.19 0.30
N CYS A 180 6.06 -5.25 0.63
CA CYS A 180 5.88 -4.32 1.74
C CYS A 180 4.63 -3.45 1.54
N ALA A 181 4.47 -2.81 0.38
CA ALA A 181 3.28 -2.01 0.08
C ALA A 181 2.00 -2.84 0.11
N THR A 182 2.00 -4.05 -0.46
CA THR A 182 0.83 -4.94 -0.44
C THR A 182 0.46 -5.30 1.01
N GLN A 183 1.46 -5.55 1.84
CA GLN A 183 1.28 -5.92 3.24
C GLN A 183 0.74 -4.78 4.10
N CYS A 184 1.22 -3.54 3.91
CA CYS A 184 0.70 -2.34 4.56
C CYS A 184 -0.72 -2.00 4.06
N SER A 185 -0.97 -2.21 2.77
CA SER A 185 -2.25 -1.90 2.13
C SER A 185 -3.41 -2.75 2.66
N LEU A 186 -3.15 -3.89 3.32
CA LEU A 186 -4.20 -4.65 3.98
C LEU A 186 -5.04 -3.80 4.94
N CYS A 187 -4.43 -2.82 5.63
CA CYS A 187 -5.16 -1.90 6.50
C CYS A 187 -5.37 -0.53 5.86
N HIS A 188 -4.47 -0.09 4.98
CA HIS A 188 -4.44 1.26 4.41
C HIS A 188 -5.11 1.40 3.03
N VAL A 189 -5.63 0.32 2.46
CA VAL A 189 -6.44 0.31 1.22
C VAL A 189 -7.63 -0.62 1.45
N GLY A 190 -7.35 -1.84 1.87
CA GLY A 190 -8.32 -2.88 2.11
C GLY A 190 -7.67 -4.25 1.94
N GLY A 191 -8.23 -5.28 2.59
CA GLY A 191 -7.70 -6.62 2.55
C GLY A 191 -8.75 -7.68 2.89
N PRO A 192 -8.46 -8.95 2.60
CA PRO A 192 -9.37 -10.04 2.93
C PRO A 192 -9.69 -10.06 4.41
N PRO A 193 -10.90 -10.51 4.78
CA PRO A 193 -11.24 -10.77 6.17
C PRO A 193 -10.16 -11.62 6.83
N CYS A 194 -9.84 -11.26 8.07
CA CYS A 194 -8.91 -12.04 8.87
C CYS A 194 -9.53 -13.38 9.28
N GLU A 195 -8.69 -14.33 9.70
CA GLU A 195 -9.14 -15.66 10.12
C GLU A 195 -10.07 -15.62 11.34
N ASP A 196 -9.91 -14.63 12.22
CA ASP A 196 -10.78 -14.40 13.37
C ASP A 196 -12.13 -13.72 13.01
N GLY A 197 -12.35 -13.47 11.71
CA GLY A 197 -13.52 -12.80 11.15
C GLY A 197 -13.53 -11.28 11.31
N SER A 198 -12.42 -10.68 11.76
CA SER A 198 -12.25 -9.22 11.69
C SER A 198 -12.14 -8.76 10.23
N LEU A 199 -12.64 -7.55 9.97
CA LEU A 199 -12.71 -7.00 8.62
C LEU A 199 -11.63 -5.94 8.44
N ARG A 200 -11.05 -5.92 7.25
CA ARG A 200 -10.03 -4.95 6.83
C ARG A 200 -10.55 -4.14 5.64
N GLU A 201 -11.68 -3.48 5.85
CA GLU A 201 -12.31 -2.63 4.86
C GLU A 201 -12.84 -1.38 5.55
N VAL A 202 -12.46 -0.21 5.03
CA VAL A 202 -13.07 1.06 5.38
C VAL A 202 -14.04 1.39 4.25
N SER A 203 -15.33 1.11 4.48
CA SER A 203 -16.40 1.43 3.55
C SER A 203 -16.75 2.91 3.56
N HIS A 204 -17.52 3.34 2.57
CA HIS A 204 -18.02 4.70 2.51
C HIS A 204 -18.88 5.06 3.72
N ASP A 205 -19.64 4.10 4.28
CA ASP A 205 -20.40 4.29 5.52
C ASP A 205 -19.49 4.63 6.70
N LEU A 206 -18.35 3.95 6.84
CA LEU A 206 -17.38 4.24 7.88
C LEU A 206 -16.80 5.65 7.73
N ILE A 207 -16.48 6.05 6.49
CA ILE A 207 -15.99 7.41 6.20
C ILE A 207 -17.07 8.46 6.49
N ALA A 208 -18.32 8.21 6.06
CA ALA A 208 -19.45 9.09 6.33
C ALA A 208 -19.74 9.25 7.83
N ALA A 209 -19.50 8.20 8.63
CA ALA A 209 -19.58 8.24 10.09
C ALA A 209 -18.40 8.97 10.77
N GLY A 210 -17.38 9.38 10.01
CA GLY A 210 -16.24 10.17 10.48
C GLY A 210 -14.91 9.41 10.56
N HIS A 211 -14.81 8.19 10.03
CA HIS A 211 -13.52 7.54 9.87
C HIS A 211 -12.68 8.29 8.81
N PRO A 212 -11.38 8.55 9.06
CA PRO A 212 -10.51 9.15 8.04
C PRO A 212 -10.49 8.32 6.76
N ARG A 213 -10.50 8.98 5.59
CA ARG A 213 -10.23 8.30 4.32
C ARG A 213 -8.82 7.70 4.37
N LEU A 214 -8.69 6.49 3.86
CA LEU A 214 -7.39 5.85 3.73
C LEU A 214 -6.73 6.29 2.42
N ALA A 215 -5.52 6.84 2.50
CA ALA A 215 -4.66 7.12 1.37
C ALA A 215 -3.24 6.65 1.71
N PHE A 216 -2.68 5.77 0.89
CA PHE A 216 -1.41 5.09 1.17
C PHE A 216 -0.36 5.32 0.09
N ASP A 217 0.82 5.76 0.51
CA ASP A 217 2.06 5.77 -0.29
C ASP A 217 3.18 5.16 0.55
N LEU A 218 3.78 4.07 0.08
CA LEU A 218 4.77 3.32 0.86
C LEU A 218 5.92 4.21 1.36
N ARG A 219 6.51 5.01 0.46
CA ARG A 219 7.70 5.81 0.77
C ARG A 219 7.38 6.90 1.78
N SER A 220 6.28 7.62 1.56
CA SER A 220 5.82 8.68 2.48
C SER A 220 5.47 8.15 3.86
N PHE A 221 4.83 6.97 3.94
CA PHE A 221 4.50 6.34 5.22
C PHE A 221 5.75 5.87 5.96
N LYS A 222 6.71 5.24 5.27
CA LYS A 222 8.00 4.83 5.87
C LYS A 222 8.81 6.02 6.38
N GLU A 223 8.76 7.16 5.70
CA GLU A 223 9.39 8.41 6.14
C GLU A 223 8.72 8.98 7.40
N SER A 224 7.41 8.77 7.55
CA SER A 224 6.60 9.33 8.65
C SER A 224 6.61 8.51 9.95
N GLU A 225 7.23 7.32 9.94
CA GLU A 225 7.29 6.40 11.07
C GLU A 225 8.73 6.29 11.60
N PRO A 226 8.92 6.06 12.91
CA PRO A 226 10.25 5.89 13.47
C PRO A 226 10.86 4.60 12.92
N PRO A 227 11.99 4.68 12.20
CA PRO A 227 12.54 3.53 11.53
C PRO A 227 13.01 2.50 12.56
N HIS A 228 12.46 1.30 12.45
CA HIS A 228 12.80 0.15 13.30
C HIS A 228 13.08 -1.10 12.46
N TRP A 229 13.44 -0.88 11.20
CA TRP A 229 13.82 -1.86 10.19
C TRP A 229 15.11 -1.39 9.51
N ARG A 230 15.72 -2.28 8.74
CA ARG A 230 16.94 -1.97 7.98
C ARG A 230 16.56 -1.37 6.62
N ASP A 231 16.53 -0.05 6.55
CA ASP A 231 16.20 0.68 5.32
C ASP A 231 16.81 2.10 5.34
N ARG A 232 16.79 2.78 4.19
CA ARG A 232 17.40 4.09 3.97
C ARG A 232 16.95 5.18 4.94
N PHE A 233 15.70 5.17 5.40
CA PHE A 233 15.21 6.15 6.38
C PHE A 233 15.82 5.94 7.78
N ALA A 234 16.23 4.71 8.13
CA ALA A 234 16.92 4.42 9.38
C ALA A 234 18.33 5.04 9.44
N THR A 235 18.96 5.22 8.28
CA THR A 235 20.36 5.65 8.17
C THR A 235 20.53 7.14 7.90
N ALA A 236 19.47 7.86 7.53
CA ALA A 236 19.55 9.26 7.11
C ALA A 236 19.77 10.28 8.26
N GLY A 237 19.53 9.89 9.52
CA GLY A 237 19.50 10.81 10.66
C GLY A 237 20.65 10.71 11.68
N GLU A 238 21.52 9.69 11.60
CA GLU A 238 22.55 9.46 12.62
C GLU A 238 23.92 9.16 12.00
N ASN A 239 24.90 10.02 12.29
CA ASN A 239 26.33 9.86 11.95
C ASN A 239 27.00 8.59 12.53
N ASN A 240 26.24 7.72 13.20
CA ASN A 240 26.71 6.54 13.92
C ASN A 240 26.16 5.21 13.39
N PHE A 241 25.30 5.22 12.35
CA PHE A 241 24.87 3.98 11.71
C PHE A 241 25.63 3.76 10.38
N PRO A 242 25.91 2.50 9.99
CA PRO A 242 26.58 2.22 8.74
C PRO A 242 25.85 2.90 7.57
N GLN A 243 26.58 3.71 6.80
CA GLN A 243 26.08 4.39 5.61
C GLN A 243 25.66 3.37 4.53
N GLU A 244 24.46 3.59 4.01
CA GLU A 244 23.87 3.34 2.66
C GLU A 244 24.33 2.20 1.71
N SER A 245 25.47 1.52 1.84
CA SER A 245 26.09 0.86 0.67
C SER A 245 25.38 -0.37 0.11
N ASP A 246 24.39 -0.96 0.80
CA ASP A 246 23.93 -2.31 0.49
C ASP A 246 22.42 -2.45 0.20
N SER A 247 21.62 -1.36 0.20
CA SER A 247 20.23 -1.46 -0.28
C SER A 247 20.21 -1.34 -1.82
N PRO A 248 19.89 -2.41 -2.56
CA PRO A 248 19.92 -2.37 -4.03
C PRO A 248 18.77 -1.58 -4.64
N ILE A 249 17.86 -1.04 -3.82
CA ILE A 249 16.62 -0.41 -4.27
C ILE A 249 16.73 1.11 -4.08
N ASP A 250 16.81 1.82 -5.20
CA ASP A 250 16.82 3.29 -5.19
C ASP A 250 15.42 3.88 -4.89
N PRO A 251 15.34 5.15 -4.46
CA PRO A 251 14.09 5.78 -4.04
C PRO A 251 12.93 5.75 -5.05
N VAL A 252 13.23 5.85 -6.36
CA VAL A 252 12.21 5.81 -7.41
C VAL A 252 11.74 4.38 -7.65
N ASN A 253 12.63 3.39 -7.52
CA ASN A 253 12.24 1.98 -7.59
C ASN A 253 11.33 1.58 -6.42
N GLU A 254 11.63 2.08 -5.21
CA GLU A 254 10.76 1.92 -4.06
C GLU A 254 9.39 2.57 -4.27
N TRP A 255 9.35 3.81 -4.76
CA TRP A 255 8.10 4.51 -5.10
C TRP A 255 7.28 3.74 -6.14
N ALA A 256 7.89 3.37 -7.26
CA ALA A 256 7.20 2.71 -8.38
C ALA A 256 6.65 1.34 -7.95
N LEU A 257 7.46 0.49 -7.32
CA LEU A 257 7.00 -0.81 -6.84
C LEU A 257 5.98 -0.68 -5.70
N GLY A 258 6.13 0.32 -4.83
CA GLY A 258 5.17 0.62 -3.78
C GLY A 258 3.78 1.00 -4.33
N ARG A 259 3.73 1.83 -5.39
CA ARG A 259 2.49 2.19 -6.10
C ARG A 259 1.81 0.97 -6.71
N LEU A 260 2.57 0.08 -7.35
CA LEU A 260 2.02 -1.17 -7.90
C LEU A 260 1.53 -2.12 -6.81
N GLY A 261 2.18 -2.19 -5.65
CA GLY A 261 1.70 -2.97 -4.50
C GLY A 261 0.40 -2.43 -3.92
N ALA A 262 0.24 -1.11 -3.84
CA ALA A 262 -1.01 -0.47 -3.45
C ALA A 262 -2.14 -0.72 -4.47
N LEU A 263 -1.84 -0.62 -5.77
CA LEU A 263 -2.81 -0.97 -6.83
C LEU A 263 -3.20 -2.45 -6.77
N ARG A 264 -2.27 -3.34 -6.47
CA ARG A 264 -2.57 -4.77 -6.30
C ARG A 264 -3.61 -4.98 -5.20
N ALA A 265 -3.41 -4.37 -4.02
CA ALA A 265 -4.36 -4.44 -2.91
C ALA A 265 -5.72 -3.81 -3.26
N TYR A 266 -5.72 -2.70 -3.99
CA TYR A 266 -6.94 -2.07 -4.50
C TYR A 266 -7.73 -2.99 -5.44
N LEU A 267 -7.07 -3.70 -6.36
CA LEU A 267 -7.71 -4.66 -7.25
C LEU A 267 -8.23 -5.89 -6.50
N ASP A 268 -7.52 -6.37 -5.48
CA ASP A 268 -7.98 -7.44 -4.61
C ASP A 268 -9.23 -6.98 -3.80
N GLN A 269 -9.24 -5.74 -3.31
CA GLN A 269 -10.41 -5.13 -2.63
C GLN A 269 -11.63 -5.05 -3.56
N MET A 270 -11.43 -4.58 -4.80
CA MET A 270 -12.46 -4.57 -5.83
C MET A 270 -13.00 -5.97 -6.11
N ALA A 271 -12.13 -6.99 -6.14
CA ALA A 271 -12.55 -8.37 -6.37
C ALA A 271 -13.48 -8.89 -5.27
N MET A 272 -13.19 -8.53 -4.01
CA MET A 272 -14.02 -8.91 -2.87
C MET A 272 -15.37 -8.20 -2.90
N GLN A 273 -15.39 -6.90 -3.16
CA GLN A 273 -16.62 -6.10 -3.28
C GLN A 273 -17.50 -6.57 -4.45
N SER A 274 -16.87 -7.09 -5.50
CA SER A 274 -17.57 -7.60 -6.69
C SER A 274 -18.03 -9.05 -6.52
N SER A 275 -17.64 -9.75 -5.45
CA SER A 275 -17.96 -11.15 -5.25
C SER A 275 -19.44 -11.34 -4.86
N ALA A 276 -20.12 -12.27 -5.54
CA ALA A 276 -21.56 -12.52 -5.32
C ALA A 276 -21.90 -13.14 -3.95
N SER A 277 -20.88 -13.50 -3.16
CA SER A 277 -21.01 -14.24 -1.89
C SER A 277 -21.08 -13.36 -0.66
N VAL A 278 -20.91 -12.03 -0.78
CA VAL A 278 -21.03 -11.12 0.37
C VAL A 278 -22.51 -10.96 0.73
N VAL A 279 -22.97 -11.81 1.64
CA VAL A 279 -24.25 -11.65 2.32
C VAL A 279 -24.08 -10.55 3.36
N ARG A 280 -24.93 -9.52 3.31
CA ARG A 280 -25.09 -8.54 4.41
C ARG A 280 -25.37 -9.32 5.70
N SER A 281 -24.37 -9.56 6.54
CA SER A 281 -24.60 -10.19 7.84
C SER A 281 -25.17 -9.16 8.79
N PRO A 282 -26.23 -9.46 9.56
CA PRO A 282 -26.75 -8.60 10.63
C PRO A 282 -25.74 -8.31 11.75
N LEU A 283 -24.59 -9.01 11.78
CA LEU A 283 -23.47 -8.75 12.69
C LEU A 283 -22.30 -8.00 12.00
N GLN A 284 -22.44 -7.71 10.69
CA GLN A 284 -21.51 -6.96 9.83
C GLN A 284 -22.24 -5.72 9.28
N SER A 285 -22.79 -4.92 10.20
CA SER A 285 -23.77 -3.83 10.03
C SER A 285 -23.45 -2.68 9.08
N HIS A 286 -22.43 -2.76 8.23
CA HIS A 286 -21.99 -1.66 7.40
C HIS A 286 -21.64 -2.22 6.03
N ALA A 287 -21.85 -1.45 4.95
CA ALA A 287 -21.88 -1.91 3.55
C ALA A 287 -20.58 -2.54 2.96
N ALA A 288 -19.66 -3.01 3.81
CA ALA A 288 -18.48 -3.77 3.45
C ALA A 288 -18.81 -4.89 2.44
N GLY A 289 -18.04 -4.92 1.35
CA GLY A 289 -18.07 -5.99 0.35
C GLY A 289 -19.22 -5.97 -0.66
N VAL A 290 -19.90 -4.82 -0.89
CA VAL A 290 -20.92 -4.72 -1.95
C VAL A 290 -20.49 -3.73 -3.03
N TRP A 291 -20.31 -4.22 -4.26
CA TRP A 291 -20.10 -3.34 -5.42
C TRP A 291 -21.41 -2.70 -5.92
N PRO A 292 -21.41 -1.41 -6.29
CA PRO A 292 -20.28 -0.48 -6.16
C PRO A 292 -20.11 -0.02 -4.71
N GLU A 293 -18.90 -0.18 -4.18
CA GLU A 293 -18.50 0.45 -2.92
C GLU A 293 -17.82 1.77 -3.28
N PHE A 294 -18.33 2.88 -2.75
CA PHE A 294 -17.95 4.22 -3.21
C PHE A 294 -16.51 4.61 -2.87
N THR A 295 -15.85 3.91 -1.94
CA THR A 295 -14.41 4.10 -1.70
C THR A 295 -13.52 3.62 -2.84
N ALA A 296 -14.05 2.84 -3.79
CA ALA A 296 -13.34 2.50 -5.03
C ALA A 296 -13.25 3.68 -6.03
N PHE A 297 -13.98 4.76 -5.81
CA PHE A 297 -14.10 5.86 -6.77
C PHE A 297 -13.43 7.14 -6.27
N ASP A 298 -13.25 8.10 -7.18
CA ASP A 298 -12.76 9.44 -6.86
C ASP A 298 -13.75 10.16 -5.92
N CYS A 299 -13.42 10.17 -4.62
CA CYS A 299 -14.23 10.86 -3.61
C CYS A 299 -14.46 12.32 -3.99
N TYR A 300 -13.50 12.97 -4.64
CA TYR A 300 -13.55 14.39 -5.00
C TYR A 300 -14.24 14.66 -6.33
N GLY A 301 -14.39 13.64 -7.17
CA GLY A 301 -15.28 13.67 -8.31
C GLY A 301 -16.74 13.81 -7.89
N CYS A 302 -17.12 13.19 -6.76
CA CYS A 302 -18.47 13.27 -6.19
C CYS A 302 -18.64 14.40 -5.16
N HIS A 303 -17.70 14.54 -4.22
CA HIS A 303 -17.73 15.54 -3.14
C HIS A 303 -17.07 16.84 -3.60
N ARG A 304 -17.80 17.56 -4.46
CA ARG A 304 -17.37 18.85 -4.99
C ARG A 304 -18.39 19.96 -4.91
N LEU A 305 -17.89 21.19 -4.90
CA LEU A 305 -18.74 22.36 -5.04
C LEU A 305 -19.46 22.29 -6.40
N ALA A 306 -20.70 22.78 -6.43
CA ALA A 306 -21.43 22.93 -7.68
C ALA A 306 -20.66 23.89 -8.60
N ILE A 307 -20.52 23.53 -9.87
CA ILE A 307 -19.90 24.41 -10.88
C ILE A 307 -20.72 25.70 -10.92
N SER A 308 -20.09 26.85 -10.71
CA SER A 308 -20.74 28.16 -10.88
C SER A 308 -20.65 28.63 -12.33
N GLU A 309 -21.52 29.55 -12.76
CA GLU A 309 -21.51 30.11 -14.13
C GLU A 309 -20.16 30.76 -14.51
N PHE A 310 -19.34 31.15 -13.52
CA PHE A 310 -18.00 31.73 -13.74
C PHE A 310 -16.91 30.68 -14.00
N ASP A 311 -17.11 29.43 -13.57
CA ASP A 311 -16.15 28.32 -13.77
C ASP A 311 -16.17 27.75 -15.20
N HIS A 312 -17.22 28.06 -15.97
CA HIS A 312 -17.30 27.67 -17.38
C HIS A 312 -16.28 28.41 -18.27
N ALA A 313 -15.81 29.59 -17.87
CA ALA A 313 -14.86 30.39 -18.65
C ALA A 313 -13.40 29.94 -18.47
N SER A 314 -13.09 29.21 -17.38
CA SER A 314 -11.76 28.71 -17.01
C SER A 314 -11.61 27.19 -17.18
N ALA A 315 -12.62 26.51 -17.71
CA ALA A 315 -12.55 25.08 -17.99
C ALA A 315 -11.52 24.78 -19.08
N GLN A 316 -10.27 24.56 -18.65
CA GLN A 316 -9.22 23.93 -19.43
C GLN A 316 -9.75 22.61 -20.03
N PRO A 317 -9.36 22.26 -21.28
CA PRO A 317 -9.92 21.14 -22.03
C PRO A 317 -9.65 19.73 -21.46
N ALA A 318 -9.10 19.58 -20.24
CA ALA A 318 -8.90 18.31 -19.57
C ALA A 318 -10.20 17.62 -19.12
N GLN A 319 -11.36 18.30 -19.21
CA GLN A 319 -12.71 17.72 -19.01
C GLN A 319 -13.18 16.78 -20.13
N GLN A 320 -12.27 15.98 -20.70
CA GLN A 320 -12.61 14.82 -21.53
C GLN A 320 -12.68 13.52 -20.73
N ALA A 321 -12.48 13.55 -19.41
CA ALA A 321 -13.13 12.58 -18.54
C ALA A 321 -14.64 12.81 -18.68
N SER A 322 -15.33 11.88 -19.33
CA SER A 322 -16.75 11.95 -19.68
C SER A 322 -17.58 12.49 -18.52
N LEU A 323 -18.12 13.70 -18.69
CA LEU A 323 -19.04 14.32 -17.75
C LEU A 323 -20.11 13.30 -17.33
N GLY A 324 -20.21 13.02 -16.03
CA GLY A 324 -21.22 12.10 -15.47
C GLY A 324 -20.78 10.64 -15.29
N ILE A 325 -19.52 10.28 -15.55
CA ILE A 325 -18.98 8.94 -15.24
C ILE A 325 -18.04 9.03 -14.01
N PRO A 326 -18.34 8.32 -12.89
CA PRO A 326 -17.42 8.18 -11.77
C PRO A 326 -16.10 7.55 -12.22
N ARG A 327 -14.99 8.21 -11.88
CA ARG A 327 -13.65 7.65 -12.07
C ARG A 327 -13.32 6.71 -10.93
N LEU A 328 -12.62 5.62 -11.22
CA LEU A 328 -11.96 4.85 -10.16
C LEU A 328 -10.91 5.73 -9.49
N ASP A 329 -10.62 5.49 -8.21
CA ASP A 329 -9.78 6.35 -7.38
C ASP A 329 -8.44 6.70 -8.07
N PRO A 330 -8.24 7.95 -8.52
CA PRO A 330 -7.07 8.32 -9.33
C PRO A 330 -5.76 8.05 -8.60
N TRP A 331 -5.75 8.10 -7.26
CA TRP A 331 -4.58 7.79 -6.44
C TRP A 331 -3.93 6.44 -6.74
N HIS A 332 -4.74 5.43 -7.07
CA HIS A 332 -4.27 4.08 -7.37
C HIS A 332 -3.90 3.90 -8.86
N TRP A 333 -4.49 4.72 -9.73
CA TRP A 333 -4.41 4.56 -11.19
C TRP A 333 -3.51 5.57 -11.90
N SER A 334 -3.06 6.62 -11.22
CA SER A 334 -2.15 7.62 -11.79
C SER A 334 -0.76 7.04 -12.08
N LEU A 335 -0.11 7.59 -13.11
CA LEU A 335 1.28 7.33 -13.47
C LEU A 335 1.60 5.87 -13.88
N LEU A 336 0.60 5.00 -14.08
CA LEU A 336 0.84 3.61 -14.49
C LEU A 336 1.55 3.50 -15.84
N THR A 337 1.27 4.39 -16.79
CA THR A 337 1.92 4.44 -18.11
C THR A 337 3.36 4.95 -18.05
N VAL A 338 3.72 5.66 -16.98
CA VAL A 338 5.10 6.05 -16.69
C VAL A 338 5.86 4.84 -16.13
N ILE A 339 5.29 4.20 -15.12
CA ILE A 339 5.89 3.08 -14.38
C ILE A 339 6.02 1.83 -15.26
N LEU A 340 4.96 1.46 -15.98
CA LEU A 340 4.89 0.23 -16.77
C LEU A 340 5.32 0.46 -18.21
N ALA A 341 5.66 -0.62 -18.92
CA ALA A 341 5.84 -0.56 -20.36
C ALA A 341 4.51 -0.18 -21.05
N PRO A 342 4.52 0.51 -22.21
CA PRO A 342 3.30 1.02 -22.84
C PRO A 342 2.19 -0.03 -23.02
N ASN A 343 2.54 -1.25 -23.46
CA ASN A 343 1.55 -2.32 -23.65
C ASN A 343 0.90 -2.75 -22.34
N ASP A 344 1.68 -2.89 -21.26
CA ASP A 344 1.17 -3.31 -19.95
C ASP A 344 0.34 -2.19 -19.31
N GLY A 345 0.81 -0.95 -19.37
CA GLY A 345 0.07 0.22 -18.89
C GLY A 345 -1.26 0.42 -19.62
N ASN A 346 -1.26 0.25 -20.94
CA ASN A 346 -2.49 0.35 -21.74
C ASN A 346 -3.48 -0.77 -21.40
N ALA A 347 -3.04 -2.01 -21.22
CA ALA A 347 -3.92 -3.12 -20.84
C ALA A 347 -4.63 -2.87 -19.50
N LEU A 348 -3.92 -2.32 -18.50
CA LEU A 348 -4.50 -1.94 -17.21
C LEU A 348 -5.48 -0.75 -17.37
N ASN A 349 -5.14 0.24 -18.18
CA ASN A 349 -6.02 1.38 -18.47
C ASN A 349 -7.29 0.97 -19.23
N ASP A 350 -7.21 -0.01 -20.13
CA ASP A 350 -8.38 -0.55 -20.84
C ASP A 350 -9.35 -1.24 -19.88
N PHE A 351 -8.80 -2.00 -18.91
CA PHE A 351 -9.59 -2.56 -17.82
C PHE A 351 -10.25 -1.44 -16.99
N ARG A 352 -9.47 -0.44 -16.53
CA ARG A 352 -10.00 0.72 -15.78
C ARG A 352 -11.15 1.39 -16.51
N THR A 353 -10.93 1.73 -17.77
CA THR A 353 -11.92 2.41 -18.63
C THR A 353 -13.20 1.59 -18.79
N THR A 354 -13.06 0.26 -18.90
CA THR A 354 -14.22 -0.65 -19.00
C THR A 354 -15.03 -0.64 -17.71
N VAL A 355 -14.37 -0.71 -16.56
CA VAL A 355 -15.05 -0.65 -15.25
C VAL A 355 -15.71 0.71 -15.04
N GLU A 356 -15.06 1.82 -15.37
CA GLU A 356 -15.64 3.17 -15.22
C GLU A 356 -16.90 3.35 -16.08
N LYS A 357 -16.89 2.88 -17.33
CA LYS A 357 -18.06 2.97 -18.22
C LYS A 357 -19.26 2.17 -17.73
N GLU A 358 -19.01 1.08 -17.00
CA GLU A 358 -20.01 0.15 -16.48
C GLU A 358 -20.00 0.15 -14.95
N TRP A 359 -19.72 1.28 -14.32
CA TRP A 359 -19.41 1.36 -12.87
C TRP A 359 -20.53 0.82 -11.96
N TRP A 360 -21.78 0.86 -12.41
CA TRP A 360 -22.93 0.29 -11.69
C TRP A 360 -23.00 -1.25 -11.77
N ASN A 361 -22.30 -1.87 -12.72
CA ASN A 361 -22.21 -3.30 -12.89
C ASN A 361 -20.98 -3.84 -12.14
N ARG A 362 -21.11 -5.04 -11.56
CA ARG A 362 -19.97 -5.76 -10.97
C ARG A 362 -18.92 -6.01 -12.05
N PRO A 363 -17.65 -5.64 -11.84
CA PRO A 363 -16.55 -6.06 -12.70
C PRO A 363 -16.57 -7.56 -12.96
N ASP A 364 -16.35 -7.96 -14.22
CA ASP A 364 -16.24 -9.37 -14.57
C ASP A 364 -15.05 -10.01 -13.84
N PRO A 365 -15.24 -11.09 -13.05
CA PRO A 365 -14.16 -11.69 -12.27
C PRO A 365 -12.98 -12.18 -13.11
N LYS A 366 -13.21 -12.64 -14.35
CA LYS A 366 -12.13 -13.10 -15.24
C LYS A 366 -11.29 -11.92 -15.70
N SER A 367 -11.93 -10.83 -16.10
CA SER A 367 -11.26 -9.60 -16.54
C SER A 367 -10.44 -8.97 -15.41
N LEU A 368 -10.99 -8.95 -14.19
CA LEU A 368 -10.28 -8.46 -13.00
C LEU A 368 -9.08 -9.36 -12.65
N HIS A 369 -9.24 -10.69 -12.66
CA HIS A 369 -8.13 -11.61 -12.44
C HIS A 369 -7.04 -11.48 -13.51
N ALA A 370 -7.42 -11.26 -14.77
CA ALA A 370 -6.49 -11.00 -15.85
C ALA A 370 -5.71 -9.70 -15.62
N CYS A 371 -6.37 -8.62 -15.21
CA CYS A 371 -5.74 -7.34 -14.85
C CYS A 371 -4.71 -7.51 -13.73
N ILE A 372 -5.07 -8.22 -12.66
CA ILE A 372 -4.16 -8.55 -11.54
C ILE A 372 -2.95 -9.35 -12.03
N SER A 373 -3.18 -10.35 -12.90
CA SER A 373 -2.10 -11.17 -13.45
C SER A 373 -1.15 -10.36 -14.35
N SER A 374 -1.71 -9.44 -15.14
CA SER A 374 -0.93 -8.50 -15.96
C SER A 374 -0.06 -7.58 -15.11
N LEU A 375 -0.60 -7.02 -14.02
CA LEU A 375 0.14 -6.20 -13.06
C LEU A 375 1.34 -6.97 -12.47
N GLU A 376 1.09 -8.19 -11.97
CA GLU A 376 2.14 -9.05 -11.40
C GLU A 376 3.22 -9.43 -12.41
N SER A 377 2.84 -9.69 -13.67
CA SER A 377 3.80 -9.97 -14.73
C SER A 377 4.66 -8.74 -15.05
N ALA A 378 4.01 -7.58 -15.20
CA ALA A 378 4.67 -6.35 -15.62
C ALA A 378 5.65 -5.79 -14.58
N ARG A 379 5.41 -6.03 -13.28
CA ARG A 379 6.28 -5.52 -12.20
C ARG A 379 7.73 -6.00 -12.30
N SER A 380 7.95 -7.18 -12.89
CA SER A 380 9.29 -7.78 -13.04
C SER A 380 10.28 -6.90 -13.83
N GLN A 381 9.78 -6.00 -14.68
CA GLN A 381 10.60 -5.12 -15.52
C GLN A 381 10.77 -3.71 -14.95
N VAL A 382 10.02 -3.35 -13.90
CA VAL A 382 9.94 -1.99 -13.37
C VAL A 382 11.31 -1.50 -12.91
N MET A 383 12.03 -2.33 -12.14
CA MET A 383 13.35 -1.93 -11.63
C MET A 383 14.31 -1.51 -12.73
N MET A 384 14.43 -2.36 -13.75
CA MET A 384 15.28 -2.08 -14.91
C MET A 384 14.83 -0.83 -15.66
N ARG A 385 13.51 -0.63 -15.84
CA ARG A 385 12.95 0.49 -16.59
C ARG A 385 13.15 1.82 -15.86
N MET A 386 12.95 1.87 -14.56
CA MET A 386 13.09 3.10 -13.76
C MET A 386 14.56 3.49 -13.56
N THR A 387 15.47 2.52 -13.44
CA THR A 387 16.91 2.80 -13.30
C THR A 387 17.53 3.33 -14.60
N LYS A 388 17.00 2.93 -15.78
CA LYS A 388 17.51 3.39 -17.09
C LYS A 388 17.13 4.83 -17.45
N GLN A 389 16.11 5.39 -16.83
CA GLN A 389 15.62 6.73 -17.15
C GLN A 389 16.40 7.78 -16.37
N SER A 390 16.74 8.88 -17.04
CA SER A 390 17.30 10.05 -16.36
C SER A 390 16.24 10.67 -15.43
N ALA A 391 16.70 11.44 -14.43
CA ALA A 391 15.78 12.08 -13.50
C ALA A 391 14.87 13.11 -14.21
N GLY A 392 15.45 13.91 -15.11
CA GLY A 392 14.72 14.90 -15.91
C GLY A 392 13.67 14.28 -16.85
N ASP A 393 14.05 13.27 -17.65
CA ASP A 393 13.10 12.61 -18.57
C ASP A 393 11.93 11.98 -17.82
N LEU A 394 12.22 11.33 -16.68
CA LEU A 394 11.19 10.71 -15.86
C LEU A 394 10.30 11.77 -15.20
N ALA A 395 10.87 12.87 -14.70
CA ALA A 395 10.10 13.98 -14.11
C ALA A 395 9.14 14.60 -15.13
N ARG A 396 9.59 14.85 -16.36
CA ARG A 396 8.74 15.36 -17.45
C ARG A 396 7.62 14.37 -17.78
N ALA A 397 7.95 13.08 -17.94
CA ALA A 397 6.96 12.05 -18.22
C ALA A 397 5.89 11.93 -17.11
N VAL A 398 6.28 12.13 -15.85
CA VAL A 398 5.37 12.14 -14.69
C VAL A 398 4.33 13.26 -14.82
N ILE A 399 4.76 14.49 -15.08
CA ILE A 399 3.85 15.64 -15.17
C ILE A 399 2.97 15.57 -16.42
N GLU A 400 3.52 15.20 -17.57
CA GLU A 400 2.76 15.06 -18.82
C GLU A 400 1.70 13.95 -18.77
N SER A 401 1.84 12.99 -17.85
CA SER A 401 0.91 11.85 -17.71
C SER A 401 -0.18 12.05 -16.66
N ALA A 402 -0.23 13.19 -15.96
CA ALA A 402 -1.14 13.43 -14.84
C ALA A 402 -2.05 14.64 -15.08
N ASP A 403 -3.28 14.58 -14.58
CA ASP A 403 -4.16 15.75 -14.51
C ASP A 403 -3.93 16.52 -13.20
N LEU A 404 -3.13 17.59 -13.26
CA LEU A 404 -2.82 18.41 -12.08
C LEU A 404 -4.02 19.21 -11.53
N THR A 405 -5.16 19.22 -12.23
CA THR A 405 -6.41 19.77 -11.68
C THR A 405 -7.10 18.80 -10.72
N ASN A 406 -6.72 17.52 -10.74
CA ASN A 406 -7.17 16.52 -9.79
C ASN A 406 -6.17 16.38 -8.64
N TRP A 407 -6.63 16.60 -7.40
CA TRP A 407 -5.77 16.56 -6.22
C TRP A 407 -5.04 15.22 -6.05
N ALA A 408 -5.72 14.09 -6.26
CA ALA A 408 -5.12 12.77 -6.05
C ALA A 408 -3.99 12.50 -7.04
N GLU A 409 -4.16 12.95 -8.29
CA GLU A 409 -3.10 12.86 -9.31
C GLU A 409 -1.94 13.81 -9.01
N ALA A 410 -2.23 15.05 -8.57
CA ALA A 410 -1.22 16.01 -8.17
C ALA A 410 -0.37 15.53 -6.97
N VAL A 411 -0.99 14.87 -5.98
CA VAL A 411 -0.25 14.25 -4.86
C VAL A 411 0.56 13.04 -5.35
N ALA A 412 0.07 12.27 -6.32
CA ALA A 412 0.85 11.19 -6.93
C ALA A 412 2.10 11.72 -7.66
N VAL A 413 1.97 12.88 -8.33
CA VAL A 413 3.10 13.61 -8.93
C VAL A 413 4.09 14.08 -7.86
N TYR A 414 3.61 14.67 -6.76
CA TYR A 414 4.47 15.05 -5.64
C TYR A 414 5.28 13.84 -5.11
N ALA A 415 4.63 12.69 -4.90
CA ALA A 415 5.30 11.49 -4.42
C ALA A 415 6.41 11.01 -5.40
N ALA A 416 6.15 11.09 -6.70
CA ALA A 416 7.12 10.75 -7.74
C ALA A 416 8.31 11.72 -7.78
N LEU A 417 8.03 13.04 -7.74
CA LEU A 417 9.06 14.07 -7.72
C LEU A 417 9.92 14.01 -6.46
N ASN A 418 9.32 13.71 -5.30
CA ASN A 418 10.05 13.51 -4.05
C ASN A 418 11.03 12.32 -4.14
N ALA A 419 10.63 11.23 -4.79
CA ALA A 419 11.52 10.09 -5.04
C ALA A 419 12.67 10.45 -6.02
N LEU A 420 12.37 11.24 -7.05
CA LEU A 420 13.34 11.70 -8.03
C LEU A 420 14.39 12.65 -7.45
N VAL A 421 13.97 13.65 -6.67
CA VAL A 421 14.89 14.58 -6.01
C VAL A 421 15.83 13.84 -5.05
N ASP A 422 15.32 12.87 -4.31
CA ASP A 422 16.14 12.07 -3.40
C ASP A 422 17.13 11.16 -4.14
N ARG A 423 16.71 10.54 -5.26
CA ARG A 423 17.64 9.82 -6.13
C ARG A 423 18.76 10.75 -6.63
N SER A 424 18.41 11.93 -7.12
CA SER A 424 19.37 12.93 -7.63
C SER A 424 20.31 13.46 -6.54
N ALA A 425 19.85 13.62 -5.31
CA ALA A 425 20.68 14.10 -4.19
C ALA A 425 21.92 13.22 -3.95
N LYS A 426 21.89 11.95 -4.34
CA LYS A 426 23.03 11.02 -4.25
C LYS A 426 24.13 11.28 -5.28
N THR A 427 23.77 11.88 -6.42
CA THR A 427 24.67 12.12 -7.55
C THR A 427 25.05 13.59 -7.70
N THR A 428 24.27 14.51 -7.16
CA THR A 428 24.50 15.96 -7.25
C THR A 428 25.59 16.42 -6.28
N LEU A 429 26.62 17.09 -6.82
CA LEU A 429 27.70 17.69 -6.02
C LEU A 429 27.39 19.13 -5.55
N SER A 430 26.37 19.78 -6.13
CA SER A 430 25.98 21.15 -5.80
C SER A 430 25.00 21.20 -4.63
N SER A 431 25.47 21.68 -3.47
CA SER A 431 24.62 21.90 -2.28
C SER A 431 23.48 22.91 -2.53
N GLU A 432 23.72 23.93 -3.36
CA GLU A 432 22.72 24.92 -3.75
C GLU A 432 21.59 24.29 -4.58
N LEU A 433 21.94 23.43 -5.54
CA LEU A 433 20.95 22.75 -6.37
C LEU A 433 20.07 21.81 -5.54
N CYS A 434 20.67 21.06 -4.60
CA CYS A 434 19.94 20.22 -3.65
C CYS A 434 18.99 21.06 -2.77
N ALA A 435 19.46 22.20 -2.26
CA ALA A 435 18.63 23.10 -1.45
C ALA A 435 17.44 23.65 -2.23
N ASN A 436 17.66 24.07 -3.48
CA ASN A 436 16.60 24.59 -4.35
C ASN A 436 15.53 23.52 -4.65
N ARG A 437 15.94 22.29 -4.96
CA ARG A 437 15.00 21.17 -5.18
C ARG A 437 14.15 20.88 -3.95
N ASN A 438 14.77 20.81 -2.77
CA ASN A 438 14.06 20.58 -1.51
C ASN A 438 13.11 21.73 -1.18
N GLN A 439 13.50 22.97 -1.45
CA GLN A 439 12.62 24.13 -1.26
C GLN A 439 11.38 24.06 -2.17
N GLN A 440 11.54 23.66 -3.43
CA GLN A 440 10.41 23.53 -4.36
C GLN A 440 9.50 22.36 -3.99
N LEU A 441 10.05 21.22 -3.56
CA LEU A 441 9.25 20.11 -3.04
C LEU A 441 8.43 20.53 -1.81
N GLU A 442 9.04 21.27 -0.88
CA GLU A 442 8.36 21.76 0.30
C GLU A 442 7.25 22.77 -0.04
N LEU A 443 7.47 23.60 -1.07
CA LEU A 443 6.43 24.48 -1.59
C LEU A 443 5.28 23.68 -2.22
N LEU A 444 5.58 22.68 -3.05
CA LEU A 444 4.58 21.80 -3.65
C LEU A 444 3.76 21.07 -2.59
N ARG A 445 4.41 20.54 -1.55
CA ARG A 445 3.74 19.90 -0.40
C ARG A 445 2.73 20.86 0.22
N LYS A 446 3.14 22.09 0.54
CA LYS A 446 2.26 23.12 1.14
C LYS A 446 1.07 23.48 0.26
N LEU A 447 1.26 23.53 -1.07
CA LEU A 447 0.17 23.80 -2.01
C LEU A 447 -0.87 22.67 -2.02
N LEU A 448 -0.45 21.43 -1.75
CA LEU A 448 -1.31 20.25 -1.74
C LEU A 448 -1.91 19.93 -0.36
N GLU A 449 -1.48 20.64 0.68
CA GLU A 449 -1.98 20.46 2.04
C GLU A 449 -3.34 21.10 2.24
N PHE A 450 -4.25 20.35 2.86
CA PHE A 450 -5.50 20.91 3.36
C PHE A 450 -5.22 21.71 4.64
N SER A 451 -5.54 23.00 4.62
CA SER A 451 -5.44 23.83 5.83
C SER A 451 -6.55 23.43 6.81
N GLY A 452 -6.21 22.68 7.86
CA GLY A 452 -7.13 22.21 8.90
C GLY A 452 -7.72 23.30 9.82
N SER A 453 -7.92 24.52 9.31
CA SER A 453 -8.35 25.71 10.06
C SER A 453 -9.61 26.35 9.48
N SER A 454 -10.64 25.57 9.13
CA SER A 454 -11.97 26.14 8.90
C SER A 454 -13.02 25.53 9.83
N THR A 455 -13.16 26.11 11.03
CA THR A 455 -14.36 25.97 11.84
C THR A 455 -15.48 26.79 11.19
N LEU A 456 -16.22 26.19 10.27
CA LEU A 456 -17.52 26.74 9.87
C LEU A 456 -18.60 25.91 10.57
N PRO A 457 -19.54 26.56 11.28
CA PRO A 457 -20.58 25.87 12.03
C PRO A 457 -21.43 25.00 11.09
N PHE A 458 -21.79 23.83 11.56
CA PHE A 458 -22.78 22.96 10.91
C PHE A 458 -24.16 23.57 11.17
N ASP A 459 -24.68 24.37 10.23
CA ASP A 459 -26.08 24.77 10.25
C ASP A 459 -26.91 23.65 9.61
N ALA A 460 -27.71 22.97 10.44
CA ALA A 460 -28.73 22.05 9.94
C ALA A 460 -29.75 22.82 9.07
N PRO A 461 -30.32 22.21 8.00
CA PRO A 461 -31.19 22.90 7.05
C PRO A 461 -32.49 23.48 7.62
N ASP A 462 -32.81 23.22 8.89
CA ASP A 462 -34.05 23.64 9.54
C ASP A 462 -33.87 24.59 10.74
N GLY A 463 -32.63 24.99 11.07
CA GLY A 463 -32.37 25.94 12.16
C GLY A 463 -32.70 25.42 13.57
N THR A 464 -32.91 24.12 13.74
CA THR A 464 -33.15 23.51 15.06
C THR A 464 -31.85 22.95 15.64
N THR A 465 -31.29 23.64 16.64
CA THR A 465 -30.27 23.05 17.52
C THR A 465 -30.89 21.90 18.31
N ILE A 466 -30.57 20.66 17.94
CA ILE A 466 -30.85 19.49 18.77
C ILE A 466 -29.95 19.58 20.00
N GLY A 467 -30.53 20.03 21.13
CA GLY A 467 -29.85 20.05 22.41
C GLY A 467 -29.56 18.61 22.86
N LEU A 468 -28.28 18.24 22.90
CA LEU A 468 -27.84 17.10 23.70
C LEU A 468 -28.02 17.46 25.19
N PRO A 469 -28.43 16.51 26.06
CA PRO A 469 -28.68 16.81 27.46
C PRO A 469 -27.41 17.32 28.13
N GLU A 470 -27.56 18.42 28.87
CA GLU A 470 -26.50 19.07 29.64
C GLU A 470 -25.83 18.06 30.58
N SER A 471 -24.59 17.72 30.28
CA SER A 471 -23.66 17.14 31.24
C SER A 471 -22.40 17.99 31.23
N ASP A 472 -22.04 18.47 32.42
CA ASP A 472 -20.87 19.29 32.69
C ASP A 472 -19.59 18.67 32.12
N SER A 473 -19.11 19.17 30.98
CA SER A 473 -17.73 18.95 30.54
C SER A 473 -17.30 20.07 29.58
N ALA A 474 -16.63 21.08 30.14
CA ALA A 474 -16.02 22.17 29.39
C ALA A 474 -14.74 21.75 28.61
N ASP A 475 -14.57 20.46 28.30
CA ASP A 475 -13.33 19.89 27.71
C ASP A 475 -13.56 19.02 26.46
N LEU A 476 -14.75 19.08 25.83
CA LEU A 476 -15.06 18.28 24.64
C LEU A 476 -15.55 19.11 23.46
N GLN A 477 -14.73 20.06 23.01
CA GLN A 477 -14.84 20.62 21.66
C GLN A 477 -13.50 20.49 20.93
N GLU A 478 -13.07 19.25 20.67
CA GLU A 478 -12.20 19.06 19.52
C GLU A 478 -13.03 19.39 18.26
N PRO A 479 -12.57 20.32 17.40
CA PRO A 479 -13.28 20.64 16.18
C PRO A 479 -13.45 19.37 15.34
N LEU A 480 -14.65 19.18 14.79
CA LEU A 480 -14.92 18.08 13.86
C LEU A 480 -13.92 18.19 12.70
N PRO A 481 -13.23 17.10 12.30
CA PRO A 481 -12.54 17.08 11.02
C PRO A 481 -13.62 17.30 9.96
N ARG A 482 -13.57 18.46 9.30
CA ARG A 482 -14.37 18.69 8.10
C ARG A 482 -13.85 17.76 7.01
N PHE A 483 -14.74 17.33 6.12
CA PHE A 483 -14.31 16.81 4.84
C PHE A 483 -13.60 17.97 4.13
N ASP A 484 -12.27 17.95 4.18
CA ASP A 484 -11.43 18.91 3.47
C ASP A 484 -11.70 18.70 1.99
N SER A 485 -12.47 19.64 1.43
CA SER A 485 -12.88 19.55 0.04
C SER A 485 -11.76 20.15 -0.82
N PRO A 486 -11.26 19.44 -1.85
CA PRO A 486 -10.12 19.86 -2.66
C PRO A 486 -10.39 21.02 -3.62
N HIS A 487 -11.51 21.73 -3.47
CA HIS A 487 -11.79 22.94 -4.27
C HIS A 487 -11.01 24.17 -3.80
N THR A 488 -9.89 23.97 -3.10
CA THR A 488 -9.13 25.06 -2.46
C THR A 488 -7.64 25.07 -2.84
N PHE A 489 -7.14 24.09 -3.60
CA PHE A 489 -5.74 24.12 -4.04
C PHE A 489 -5.60 24.77 -5.43
N ASP A 490 -4.56 25.59 -5.58
CA ASP A 490 -4.28 26.32 -6.82
C ASP A 490 -3.54 25.41 -7.81
N ALA A 491 -4.29 24.80 -8.72
CA ALA A 491 -3.74 23.89 -9.73
C ALA A 491 -2.68 24.55 -10.63
N GLN A 492 -2.84 25.85 -10.95
CA GLN A 492 -1.86 26.56 -11.77
C GLN A 492 -0.56 26.80 -10.99
N ALA A 493 -0.65 27.13 -9.70
CA ALA A 493 0.53 27.23 -8.84
C ALA A 493 1.22 25.87 -8.69
N VAL A 494 0.46 24.78 -8.56
CA VAL A 494 1.00 23.41 -8.54
C VAL A 494 1.75 23.10 -9.82
N GLU A 495 1.15 23.34 -10.99
CA GLU A 495 1.80 23.15 -12.30
C GLU A 495 3.11 23.95 -12.41
N ASN A 496 3.07 25.24 -12.05
CA ASN A 496 4.25 26.11 -12.10
C ASN A 496 5.40 25.60 -11.21
N VAL A 497 5.10 25.06 -10.02
CA VAL A 497 6.13 24.52 -9.11
C VAL A 497 6.64 23.18 -9.62
N CYS A 498 5.77 22.32 -10.15
CA CYS A 498 6.16 21.08 -10.81
C CYS A 498 7.14 21.33 -11.96
N ASP A 499 6.87 22.30 -12.83
CA ASP A 499 7.76 22.67 -13.94
C ASP A 499 9.13 23.17 -13.45
N GLN A 500 9.15 23.94 -12.36
CA GLN A 500 10.41 24.38 -11.74
C GLN A 500 11.22 23.19 -11.23
N ILE A 501 10.58 22.20 -10.59
CA ILE A 501 11.26 20.98 -10.12
C ILE A 501 11.84 20.20 -11.31
N VAL A 502 11.08 20.04 -12.41
CA VAL A 502 11.58 19.38 -13.63
C VAL A 502 12.80 20.10 -14.16
N ALA A 503 12.73 21.41 -14.34
CA ALA A 503 13.85 22.19 -14.84
C ALA A 503 15.10 22.02 -13.97
N LEU A 504 14.95 21.95 -12.63
CA LEU A 504 16.06 21.67 -11.72
C LEU A 504 16.59 20.24 -11.88
N LEU A 505 15.74 19.24 -12.11
CA LEU A 505 16.16 17.83 -12.32
C LEU A 505 16.82 17.59 -13.68
N GLU A 506 16.60 18.47 -14.65
CA GLU A 506 17.25 18.42 -15.98
C GLU A 506 18.63 19.07 -16.02
N THR A 507 18.97 19.84 -14.99
CA THR A 507 20.29 20.47 -14.85
C THR A 507 21.34 19.54 -14.22
N ASP A 508 20.93 18.36 -13.74
CA ASP A 508 21.82 17.24 -13.37
C ASP A 508 22.23 16.44 -14.60
#